data_AF-L0AXR5-F1
#
_entry.id   AF-L0AXR5-F1
#
_cell.length_a   1.000
_cell.length_b   1.000
_cell.length_c   1.000
_cell.angle_alpha   90.00
_cell.angle_beta   90.00
_cell.angle_gamma   90.00
#
_symmetry.space_group_name_H-M   'P 1'
#
loop_
_entity.id
_entity.type
_entity.pdbx_description
1 polymer ?
#
loop_
_entity_poly.entity_id
_entity_poly.type
_entity_poly.pdbx_seq_one_letter_code
_entity_poly.pdbx_strand_id
1 'polypeptide(L)'
;MAKITQSRVLAPCNTLIDPEAKVDHGLIGASKTFMTPLDTSKATSANLPLSIDVLTESDRMETSKTETSRILQEELDREKRLFLRQNSRDFGELDTEKIWYNPCVASLYHHALRFEPHTVLTSTGALACLSGEKTGRSPLDKRTVLDADSRDKVWWESVNIPIEDKSFEINKRIALDYINQQDRVYVIDAFAGWSEEHRVKVRIVSTRAYHALFMHNLLIVPEAKDLVNFVPDFTIYNAGPCEANKTTPG
;
A
#
# COMPACT_ATOMS: atom_id res chain seq x y z
N MET A 1 2.36 36.15 5.86
CA MET A 1 2.35 35.17 4.76
C MET A 1 3.69 34.47 4.73
N ALA A 2 3.84 33.38 5.50
CA ALA A 2 5.07 32.60 5.51
C ALA A 2 4.96 31.49 4.45
N LYS A 3 5.75 31.59 3.38
CA LYS A 3 5.93 30.53 2.39
C LYS A 3 6.81 29.47 3.04
N ILE A 4 6.30 28.26 3.21
CA ILE A 4 7.07 27.10 3.64
C ILE A 4 7.86 26.62 2.43
N THR A 5 9.17 26.87 2.44
CA THR A 5 10.12 26.46 1.41
C THR A 5 10.39 24.96 1.53
N GLN A 6 10.32 24.24 0.40
CA GLN A 6 10.60 22.81 0.31
C GLN A 6 12.04 22.49 0.72
N SER A 7 12.24 22.02 1.95
CA SER A 7 13.50 21.37 2.34
C SER A 7 13.39 19.87 2.05
N ARG A 8 13.97 19.41 0.94
CA ARG A 8 14.18 17.98 0.63
C ARG A 8 15.31 17.44 1.49
N VAL A 9 14.99 17.04 2.73
CA VAL A 9 15.94 16.39 3.64
C VAL A 9 15.36 15.06 4.11
N LEU A 10 16.07 13.98 3.79
CA LEU A 10 15.89 12.69 4.46
C LEU A 10 16.54 12.78 5.85
N ALA A 11 15.73 12.79 6.91
CA ALA A 11 16.18 12.82 8.29
C ALA A 11 15.59 11.68 9.15
N PRO A 12 16.29 11.25 10.22
CA PRO A 12 16.14 9.94 10.85
C PRO A 12 15.55 10.01 12.26
N CYS A 13 15.13 8.89 12.86
CA CYS A 13 15.02 8.82 14.32
C CYS A 13 15.19 7.40 14.90
N ASN A 14 15.85 7.37 16.06
CA ASN A 14 16.24 6.21 16.86
C ASN A 14 15.05 5.60 17.60
N THR A 15 15.07 4.28 17.74
CA THR A 15 14.16 3.51 18.59
C THR A 15 14.82 3.28 19.95
N LEU A 16 14.17 3.72 21.03
CA LEU A 16 14.36 3.15 22.36
C LEU A 16 13.27 2.09 22.54
N ILE A 17 13.71 0.87 22.85
CA ILE A 17 12.88 -0.28 23.19
C ILE A 17 12.79 -0.32 24.72
N ASP A 18 11.60 -0.50 25.27
CA ASP A 18 11.47 -1.37 26.44
C ASP A 18 10.21 -2.25 26.33
N PRO A 19 10.32 -3.54 26.73
CA PRO A 19 9.27 -4.54 26.60
C PRO A 19 8.49 -4.68 27.91
N GLU A 20 7.17 -4.79 27.85
CA GLU A 20 6.31 -5.64 28.71
C GLU A 20 4.84 -5.16 28.66
N ALA A 21 3.94 -5.99 28.13
CA ALA A 21 2.58 -6.10 28.64
C ALA A 21 1.95 -7.43 28.20
N LYS A 22 1.43 -8.15 29.19
CA LYS A 22 1.01 -9.55 29.20
C LYS A 22 -0.33 -9.80 28.49
N VAL A 23 -0.44 -11.06 28.07
CA VAL A 23 -1.59 -11.83 27.60
C VAL A 23 -2.71 -11.86 28.66
N ASP A 24 -3.98 -11.83 28.22
CA ASP A 24 -5.08 -12.36 29.03
C ASP A 24 -6.08 -13.18 28.19
N HIS A 25 -6.38 -14.38 28.68
CA HIS A 25 -7.35 -15.33 28.13
C HIS A 25 -8.70 -15.13 28.82
N GLY A 26 -9.78 -14.97 28.05
CA GLY A 26 -11.15 -14.90 28.56
C GLY A 26 -12.09 -15.82 27.78
N LEU A 27 -12.80 -16.67 28.51
CA LEU A 27 -13.55 -17.85 28.09
C LEU A 27 -15.07 -17.62 28.27
N ILE A 28 -15.88 -18.32 27.45
CA ILE A 28 -17.28 -18.79 27.69
C ILE A 28 -18.46 -17.87 27.32
N GLY A 29 -19.41 -18.45 26.57
CA GLY A 29 -20.79 -17.98 26.46
C GLY A 29 -21.65 -18.79 25.47
N ALA A 30 -22.03 -20.02 25.82
CA ALA A 30 -23.00 -20.83 25.06
C ALA A 30 -24.45 -20.43 25.44
N SER A 31 -25.32 -20.20 24.44
CA SER A 31 -26.75 -19.98 24.64
C SER A 31 -27.57 -21.10 24.00
N LYS A 32 -28.44 -21.72 24.82
CA LYS A 32 -29.39 -22.78 24.47
C LYS A 32 -30.65 -22.15 23.86
N THR A 33 -31.12 -22.67 22.73
CA THR A 33 -32.47 -22.36 22.20
C THR A 33 -33.37 -23.58 22.33
N PHE A 34 -34.53 -23.35 22.94
CA PHE A 34 -35.61 -24.29 23.21
C PHE A 34 -36.31 -24.75 21.92
N MET A 35 -36.73 -26.01 21.91
CA MET A 35 -37.44 -26.69 20.83
C MET A 35 -38.87 -26.98 21.31
N THR A 36 -39.88 -26.44 20.61
CA THR A 36 -41.30 -26.81 20.81
C THR A 36 -41.75 -27.72 19.66
N PRO A 37 -42.55 -28.77 19.92
CA PRO A 37 -42.96 -29.73 18.90
C PRO A 37 -44.09 -29.15 18.04
N LEU A 38 -43.94 -29.21 16.71
CA LEU A 38 -45.02 -28.90 15.79
C LEU A 38 -45.78 -30.18 15.41
N ASP A 39 -47.09 -30.09 15.55
CA ASP A 39 -48.14 -31.09 15.41
C ASP A 39 -48.15 -31.79 14.04
N THR A 40 -48.16 -33.13 14.04
CA THR A 40 -48.30 -33.98 12.85
C THR A 40 -49.75 -34.38 12.66
N SER A 41 -50.54 -33.58 11.93
CA SER A 41 -51.68 -34.12 11.17
C SER A 41 -52.17 -33.13 10.09
N LYS A 42 -52.44 -33.66 8.89
CA LYS A 42 -53.02 -33.02 7.69
C LYS A 42 -52.05 -32.29 6.76
N ALA A 43 -51.52 -33.03 5.79
CA ALA A 43 -51.40 -32.51 4.42
C ALA A 43 -51.57 -33.67 3.42
N THR A 44 -52.62 -33.54 2.64
CA THR A 44 -53.14 -34.45 1.62
C THR A 44 -52.19 -34.60 0.45
N SER A 45 -52.23 -35.78 -0.19
CA SER A 45 -51.49 -36.16 -1.40
C SER A 45 -51.55 -35.10 -2.51
N ALA A 46 -50.41 -34.53 -2.85
CA ALA A 46 -50.17 -33.87 -4.13
C ALA A 46 -48.90 -34.49 -4.74
N ASN A 47 -49.08 -35.26 -5.81
CA ASN A 47 -47.98 -35.75 -6.65
C ASN A 47 -47.31 -34.57 -7.33
N LEU A 48 -46.13 -34.17 -6.84
CA LEU A 48 -45.14 -33.38 -7.57
C LEU A 48 -43.97 -34.31 -7.92
N PRO A 49 -43.45 -34.30 -9.15
CA PRO A 49 -42.29 -35.10 -9.48
C PRO A 49 -41.07 -34.47 -8.79
N LEU A 50 -40.64 -35.05 -7.66
CA LEU A 50 -39.36 -34.75 -7.03
C LEU A 50 -38.29 -35.66 -7.64
N SER A 51 -37.71 -35.23 -8.77
CA SER A 51 -36.33 -35.61 -9.09
C SER A 51 -35.43 -34.75 -8.20
N ILE A 52 -35.08 -35.26 -7.02
CA ILE A 52 -33.93 -34.74 -6.27
C ILE A 52 -32.70 -35.23 -7.05
N ASP A 53 -32.11 -34.33 -7.81
CA ASP A 53 -30.78 -34.52 -8.37
C ASP A 53 -29.82 -34.60 -7.18
N VAL A 54 -29.40 -35.82 -6.83
CA VAL A 54 -28.35 -36.06 -5.84
C VAL A 54 -27.04 -35.62 -6.49
N LEU A 55 -26.73 -34.32 -6.38
CA LEU A 55 -25.44 -33.78 -6.80
C LEU A 55 -24.34 -34.56 -6.08
N THR A 56 -23.51 -35.25 -6.87
CA THR A 56 -22.39 -36.04 -6.37
C THR A 56 -21.36 -35.11 -5.71
N GLU A 57 -20.54 -35.64 -4.82
CA GLU A 57 -19.54 -34.84 -4.09
C GLU A 57 -18.50 -34.20 -5.04
N SER A 58 -18.27 -34.83 -6.20
CA SER A 58 -17.56 -34.24 -7.34
C SER A 58 -18.27 -33.03 -7.95
N ASP A 59 -19.58 -33.11 -8.18
CA ASP A 59 -20.36 -31.98 -8.72
C ASP A 59 -20.40 -30.79 -7.75
N ARG A 60 -20.42 -31.05 -6.43
CA ARG A 60 -20.33 -30.00 -5.39
C ARG A 60 -18.95 -29.36 -5.33
N MET A 61 -17.89 -30.13 -5.56
CA MET A 61 -16.52 -29.60 -5.66
C MET A 61 -16.32 -28.78 -6.94
N GLU A 62 -16.92 -29.18 -8.05
CA GLU A 62 -16.77 -28.52 -9.35
C GLU A 62 -17.62 -27.24 -9.45
N THR A 63 -18.84 -27.27 -8.91
CA THR A 63 -19.67 -26.08 -8.72
C THR A 63 -19.02 -25.10 -7.73
N SER A 64 -18.42 -25.55 -6.63
CA SER A 64 -17.71 -24.64 -5.71
C SER A 64 -16.45 -24.02 -6.32
N LYS A 65 -15.66 -24.77 -7.11
CA LYS A 65 -14.52 -24.21 -7.86
C LYS A 65 -14.95 -23.16 -8.88
N THR A 66 -16.06 -23.39 -9.56
CA THR A 66 -16.60 -22.49 -10.58
C THR A 66 -17.19 -21.22 -9.95
N GLU A 67 -17.93 -21.36 -8.85
CA GLU A 67 -18.49 -20.24 -8.08
C GLU A 67 -17.37 -19.37 -7.48
N THR A 68 -16.34 -20.00 -6.90
CA THR A 68 -15.17 -19.29 -6.35
C THR A 68 -14.43 -18.53 -7.44
N SER A 69 -14.25 -19.15 -8.62
CA SER A 69 -13.61 -18.49 -9.77
C SER A 69 -14.42 -17.31 -10.28
N ARG A 70 -15.75 -17.40 -10.27
CA ARG A 70 -16.64 -16.31 -10.67
C ARG A 70 -16.61 -15.15 -9.68
N ILE A 71 -16.65 -15.43 -8.37
CA ILE A 71 -16.53 -14.43 -7.31
C ILE A 71 -15.18 -13.70 -7.40
N LEU A 72 -14.09 -14.42 -7.63
CA LEU A 72 -12.76 -13.82 -7.83
C LEU A 72 -12.73 -12.92 -9.07
N GLN A 73 -13.41 -13.31 -10.14
CA GLN A 73 -13.50 -12.52 -11.36
C GLN A 73 -14.33 -11.25 -11.17
N GLU A 74 -15.46 -11.35 -10.47
CA GLU A 74 -16.32 -10.21 -10.12
C GLU A 74 -15.62 -9.22 -9.18
N GLU A 75 -14.83 -9.72 -8.21
CA GLU A 75 -14.03 -8.88 -7.31
C GLU A 75 -12.88 -8.21 -8.06
N LEU A 76 -12.21 -8.93 -8.97
CA LEU A 76 -11.19 -8.37 -9.86
C LEU A 76 -11.77 -7.26 -10.77
N ASP A 77 -12.98 -7.45 -11.28
CA ASP A 77 -13.64 -6.45 -12.12
C ASP A 77 -14.16 -5.25 -11.30
N ARG A 78 -14.50 -5.45 -10.01
CA ARG A 78 -14.73 -4.36 -9.05
C ARG A 78 -13.46 -3.57 -8.77
N GLU A 79 -12.34 -4.25 -8.51
CA GLU A 79 -11.04 -3.58 -8.33
C GLU A 79 -10.66 -2.79 -9.58
N LYS A 80 -10.81 -3.36 -10.78
CA LYS A 80 -10.61 -2.65 -12.05
C LYS A 80 -11.49 -1.40 -12.17
N ARG A 81 -12.76 -1.46 -11.75
CA ARG A 81 -13.65 -0.29 -11.75
C ARG A 81 -13.23 0.78 -10.75
N LEU A 82 -12.79 0.38 -9.55
CA LEU A 82 -12.30 1.31 -8.53
C LEU A 82 -11.02 2.00 -9.00
N PHE A 83 -10.12 1.22 -9.58
CA PHE A 83 -8.89 1.64 -10.22
C PHE A 83 -9.14 2.65 -11.36
N LEU A 84 -10.06 2.35 -12.29
CA LEU A 84 -10.45 3.26 -13.36
C LEU A 84 -11.01 4.59 -12.84
N ARG A 85 -11.75 4.57 -11.73
CA ARG A 85 -12.30 5.78 -11.10
C ARG A 85 -11.21 6.63 -10.41
N GLN A 86 -10.17 5.99 -9.89
CA GLN A 86 -9.04 6.65 -9.23
C GLN A 86 -8.04 7.26 -10.23
N ASN A 87 -7.92 6.68 -11.43
CA ASN A 87 -7.07 7.16 -12.53
C ASN A 87 -7.47 8.50 -13.16
N SER A 88 -8.65 9.05 -12.82
CA SER A 88 -9.06 10.39 -13.26
C SER A 88 -8.34 11.52 -12.52
N ARG A 89 -7.47 11.21 -11.55
CA ARG A 89 -6.74 12.21 -10.76
C ARG A 89 -5.41 12.53 -11.42
N ASP A 90 -5.03 13.80 -11.35
CA ASP A 90 -3.71 14.25 -11.77
C ASP A 90 -2.66 13.82 -10.72
N PHE A 91 -1.78 12.92 -11.13
CA PHE A 91 -0.64 12.45 -10.34
C PHE A 91 0.66 13.18 -10.70
N GLY A 92 0.58 14.26 -11.47
CA GLY A 92 1.70 15.12 -11.84
C GLY A 92 2.53 14.51 -12.98
N GLU A 93 3.76 14.11 -12.67
CA GLU A 93 4.75 13.68 -13.67
C GLU A 93 4.64 12.18 -14.05
N LEU A 94 3.56 11.51 -13.63
CA LEU A 94 3.30 10.10 -13.97
C LEU A 94 2.47 10.01 -15.26
N ASP A 95 2.93 9.18 -16.19
CA ASP A 95 2.33 8.96 -17.51
C ASP A 95 1.84 7.51 -17.68
N THR A 96 1.38 6.90 -16.58
CA THR A 96 0.91 5.52 -16.56
C THR A 96 -0.51 5.44 -16.06
N GLU A 97 -1.34 4.66 -16.77
CA GLU A 97 -2.69 4.32 -16.32
C GLU A 97 -2.68 3.18 -15.30
N LYS A 98 -1.51 2.61 -14.98
CA LYS A 98 -1.39 1.42 -14.14
C LYS A 98 -1.31 1.72 -12.64
N ILE A 99 -2.13 2.65 -12.14
CA ILE A 99 -2.01 3.25 -10.80
C ILE A 99 -3.02 2.69 -9.79
N TRP A 100 -2.51 2.16 -8.69
CA TRP A 100 -3.25 1.77 -7.51
C TRP A 100 -3.20 2.91 -6.48
N TYR A 101 -4.29 3.67 -6.36
CA TYR A 101 -4.35 4.84 -5.48
C TYR A 101 -4.97 4.51 -4.12
N ASN A 102 -4.24 4.80 -3.05
CA ASN A 102 -4.61 4.48 -1.67
C ASN A 102 -5.28 3.09 -1.53
N PRO A 103 -4.68 2.01 -2.05
CA PRO A 103 -5.23 0.68 -1.91
C PRO A 103 -5.32 0.29 -0.43
N CYS A 104 -6.31 -0.53 -0.09
CA CYS A 104 -6.45 -1.04 1.27
C CYS A 104 -5.31 -2.00 1.61
N VAL A 105 -5.06 -2.17 2.91
CA VAL A 105 -4.02 -3.06 3.44
C VAL A 105 -4.16 -4.49 2.88
N ALA A 106 -5.37 -5.02 2.75
CA ALA A 106 -5.60 -6.36 2.22
C ALA A 106 -5.15 -6.51 0.75
N SER A 107 -5.43 -5.50 -0.08
CA SER A 107 -4.97 -5.48 -1.49
C SER A 107 -3.44 -5.39 -1.57
N LEU A 108 -2.82 -4.58 -0.71
CA LEU A 108 -1.36 -4.49 -0.62
C LEU A 108 -0.72 -5.82 -0.21
N TYR A 109 -1.31 -6.54 0.76
CA TYR A 109 -0.89 -7.89 1.14
C TYR A 109 -1.01 -8.87 -0.03
N HIS A 110 -2.16 -8.87 -0.71
CA HIS A 110 -2.39 -9.74 -1.86
C HIS A 110 -1.33 -9.50 -2.95
N HIS A 111 -1.09 -8.23 -3.28
CA HIS A 111 -0.13 -7.87 -4.32
C HIS A 111 1.30 -8.21 -3.94
N ALA A 112 1.69 -7.97 -2.69
CA ALA A 112 3.03 -8.29 -2.21
C ALA A 112 3.28 -9.81 -2.28
N LEU A 113 2.33 -10.63 -1.81
CA LEU A 113 2.44 -12.09 -1.88
C LEU A 113 2.41 -12.65 -3.31
N ARG A 114 1.68 -12.01 -4.22
CA ARG A 114 1.49 -12.51 -5.58
C ARG A 114 2.60 -12.10 -6.55
N PHE A 115 3.10 -10.89 -6.41
CA PHE A 115 3.97 -10.26 -7.42
C PHE A 115 5.38 -9.98 -6.95
N GLU A 116 5.64 -10.00 -5.64
CA GLU A 116 6.98 -9.71 -5.12
C GLU A 116 7.68 -11.00 -4.68
N PRO A 117 8.80 -11.36 -5.33
CA PRO A 117 9.56 -12.52 -4.91
C PRO A 117 10.10 -12.30 -3.49
N HIS A 118 10.24 -13.40 -2.75
CA HIS A 118 10.76 -13.39 -1.37
C HIS A 118 9.90 -12.61 -0.36
N THR A 119 8.61 -12.47 -0.65
CA THR A 119 7.60 -12.03 0.32
C THR A 119 6.80 -13.23 0.80
N VAL A 120 6.69 -13.40 2.13
CA VAL A 120 6.00 -14.52 2.76
C VAL A 120 5.09 -14.04 3.88
N LEU A 121 4.04 -14.82 4.16
CA LEU A 121 3.20 -14.61 5.33
C LEU A 121 3.75 -15.43 6.50
N THR A 122 3.97 -14.78 7.64
CA THR A 122 4.37 -15.47 8.88
C THR A 122 3.17 -16.16 9.54
N SER A 123 3.42 -17.06 10.47
CA SER A 123 2.36 -17.75 11.24
C SER A 123 1.46 -16.81 12.03
N THR A 124 1.92 -15.60 12.33
CA THR A 124 1.15 -14.56 13.04
C THR A 124 0.33 -13.67 12.12
N GLY A 125 0.44 -13.86 10.79
CA GLY A 125 -0.21 -13.01 9.80
C GLY A 125 0.57 -11.74 9.44
N ALA A 126 1.77 -11.53 10.00
CA ALA A 126 2.66 -10.45 9.54
C ALA A 126 3.26 -10.78 8.17
N LEU A 127 3.34 -9.77 7.30
CA LEU A 127 4.04 -9.85 6.02
C LEU A 127 5.55 -9.72 6.26
N ALA A 128 6.33 -10.72 5.84
CA ALA A 128 7.79 -10.69 5.89
C ALA A 128 8.36 -10.56 4.48
N CYS A 129 9.27 -9.61 4.28
CA CYS A 129 9.92 -9.32 3.01
C CYS A 129 11.44 -9.25 3.20
N LEU A 130 12.20 -9.66 2.17
CA LEU A 130 13.65 -9.45 2.14
C LEU A 130 13.98 -8.16 1.38
N SER A 131 14.79 -7.28 1.99
CA SER A 131 15.24 -6.01 1.38
C SER A 131 16.44 -6.17 0.43
N GLY A 132 16.96 -7.38 0.26
CA GLY A 132 18.10 -7.69 -0.59
C GLY A 132 19.43 -7.30 0.05
N GLU A 133 20.38 -6.81 -0.77
CA GLU A 133 21.73 -6.46 -0.32
C GLU A 133 21.76 -5.30 0.69
N LYS A 134 20.77 -4.40 0.61
CA LYS A 134 20.68 -3.23 1.49
C LYS A 134 19.75 -3.54 2.65
N THR A 135 20.32 -3.99 3.76
CA THR A 135 19.59 -4.34 5.00
C THR A 135 19.46 -3.17 5.97
N GLY A 136 20.04 -2.01 5.64
CA GLY A 136 20.01 -0.81 6.44
C GLY A 136 20.09 0.45 5.59
N ARG A 137 20.29 1.59 6.25
CA ARG A 137 20.45 2.89 5.58
C ARG A 137 21.82 2.96 4.89
N SER A 138 21.87 3.63 3.75
CA SER A 138 23.11 4.03 3.08
C SER A 138 23.40 5.53 3.29
N PRO A 139 24.05 5.94 4.39
CA PRO A 139 24.30 7.36 4.65
C PRO A 139 25.18 8.00 3.56
N LEU A 140 26.10 7.25 2.97
CA LEU A 140 26.99 7.72 1.91
C LEU A 140 26.30 7.91 0.56
N ASP A 141 25.08 7.39 0.38
CA ASP A 141 24.29 7.56 -0.85
C ASP A 141 23.30 8.74 -0.73
N LYS A 142 23.16 9.34 0.46
CA LYS A 142 22.27 10.49 0.66
C LYS A 142 22.86 11.73 -0.01
N ARG A 143 22.02 12.42 -0.79
CA ARG A 143 22.34 13.71 -1.42
C ARG A 143 21.27 14.75 -1.12
N THR A 144 21.67 16.01 -1.02
CA THR A 144 20.76 17.16 -0.87
C THR A 144 21.06 18.17 -1.96
N VAL A 145 20.03 18.62 -2.68
CA VAL A 145 20.20 19.56 -3.80
C VAL A 145 20.74 20.88 -3.26
N LEU A 146 21.83 21.35 -3.87
CA LEU A 146 22.40 22.66 -3.59
C LEU A 146 21.76 23.69 -4.53
N ASP A 147 20.77 24.42 -4.02
CA ASP A 147 20.09 25.50 -4.72
C ASP A 147 20.18 26.81 -3.90
N ALA A 148 19.61 27.90 -4.43
CA ALA A 148 19.64 29.20 -3.75
C ALA A 148 18.89 29.19 -2.39
N ASP A 149 17.91 28.30 -2.23
CA ASP A 149 17.09 28.20 -1.03
C ASP A 149 17.74 27.34 0.06
N SER A 150 18.54 26.34 -0.32
CA SER A 150 19.18 25.37 0.56
C SER A 150 20.59 25.77 0.96
N ARG A 151 21.31 26.53 0.11
CA ARG A 151 22.73 26.90 0.28
C ARG A 151 23.07 27.42 1.67
N ASP A 152 22.29 28.34 2.21
CA ASP A 152 22.58 28.99 3.50
C ASP A 152 21.77 28.40 4.66
N LYS A 153 20.82 27.49 4.38
CA LYS A 153 19.90 26.90 5.39
C LYS A 153 20.29 25.47 5.78
N VAL A 154 20.98 24.75 4.91
CA VAL A 154 21.40 23.36 5.14
C VAL A 154 22.78 23.35 5.79
N TRP A 155 22.96 22.50 6.79
CA TRP A 155 24.26 22.25 7.41
C TRP A 155 25.07 21.27 6.55
N TRP A 156 25.96 21.80 5.72
CA TRP A 156 26.79 21.03 4.79
C TRP A 156 28.01 20.42 5.49
N GLU A 157 27.95 19.11 5.72
CA GLU A 157 29.05 18.29 6.26
C GLU A 157 29.05 16.91 5.58
N SER A 158 29.83 15.96 6.07
CA SER A 158 29.90 14.58 5.57
C SER A 158 28.54 13.86 5.52
N VAL A 159 27.55 14.32 6.28
CA VAL A 159 26.18 13.77 6.32
C VAL A 159 25.27 14.35 5.23
N ASN A 160 25.42 15.63 4.89
CA ASN A 160 24.60 16.31 3.87
C ASN A 160 25.50 16.63 2.67
N ILE A 161 25.65 15.64 1.80
CA ILE A 161 26.48 15.74 0.62
C ILE A 161 25.70 16.51 -0.47
N PRO A 162 26.25 17.62 -1.00
CA PRO A 162 25.57 18.40 -2.02
C PRO A 162 25.51 17.66 -3.37
N ILE A 163 24.42 17.85 -4.10
CA ILE A 163 24.28 17.48 -5.50
C ILE A 163 23.81 18.69 -6.30
N GLU A 164 24.28 18.82 -7.54
CA GLU A 164 23.82 19.85 -8.46
C GLU A 164 22.36 19.61 -8.87
N ASP A 165 21.60 20.68 -9.04
CA ASP A 165 20.19 20.62 -9.45
C ASP A 165 20.00 19.84 -10.75
N LYS A 166 20.88 20.07 -11.73
CA LYS A 166 20.87 19.34 -13.01
C LYS A 166 21.08 17.84 -12.83
N SER A 167 22.00 17.44 -11.95
CA SER A 167 22.27 16.03 -11.64
C SER A 167 21.08 15.37 -10.95
N PHE A 168 20.41 16.10 -10.06
CA PHE A 168 19.17 15.64 -9.43
C PHE A 168 18.05 15.44 -10.47
N GLU A 169 17.81 16.41 -11.36
CA GLU A 169 16.76 16.32 -12.37
C GLU A 169 16.98 15.16 -13.36
N ILE A 170 18.24 14.86 -13.72
CA ILE A 170 18.58 13.68 -14.53
C ILE A 170 18.17 12.39 -13.80
N ASN A 171 18.56 12.23 -12.54
CA ASN A 171 18.24 11.01 -11.78
C ASN A 171 16.73 10.90 -11.49
N LYS A 172 16.06 12.03 -11.23
CA LYS A 172 14.61 12.09 -11.08
C LYS A 172 13.90 11.62 -12.36
N ARG A 173 14.35 12.09 -13.53
CA ARG A 173 13.79 11.68 -14.82
C ARG A 173 13.95 10.17 -15.03
N ILE A 174 15.12 9.61 -14.77
CA ILE A 174 15.38 8.16 -14.86
C ILE A 174 14.43 7.37 -13.95
N ALA A 175 14.25 7.82 -12.70
CA ALA A 175 13.34 7.17 -11.78
C ALA A 175 11.87 7.24 -12.25
N LEU A 176 11.43 8.39 -12.78
CA LEU A 176 10.09 8.57 -13.32
C LEU A 176 9.85 7.69 -14.55
N ASP A 177 10.81 7.67 -15.48
CA ASP A 177 10.73 6.84 -16.70
C ASP A 177 10.64 5.36 -16.32
N TYR A 178 11.42 4.92 -15.32
CA TYR A 178 11.32 3.56 -14.78
C TYR A 178 9.95 3.27 -14.17
N ILE A 179 9.42 4.18 -13.34
CA ILE A 179 8.09 4.03 -12.71
C ILE A 179 6.99 3.94 -13.78
N ASN A 180 7.03 4.80 -14.79
CA ASN A 180 6.03 4.85 -15.85
C ASN A 180 6.00 3.57 -16.70
N GLN A 181 7.14 2.86 -16.81
CA GLN A 181 7.24 1.59 -17.51
C GLN A 181 6.73 0.39 -16.68
N GLN A 182 6.44 0.56 -15.39
CA GLN A 182 6.01 -0.56 -14.55
C GLN A 182 4.57 -0.97 -14.80
N ASP A 183 4.29 -2.26 -14.59
CA ASP A 183 2.95 -2.81 -14.69
C ASP A 183 2.03 -2.42 -13.54
N ARG A 184 2.59 -1.98 -12.41
CA ARG A 184 1.85 -1.59 -11.22
C ARG A 184 2.61 -0.48 -10.53
N VAL A 185 1.92 0.64 -10.31
CA VAL A 185 2.42 1.76 -9.52
C VAL A 185 1.44 1.99 -8.37
N TYR A 186 1.97 2.14 -7.17
CA TYR A 186 1.20 2.41 -5.96
C TYR A 186 1.39 3.86 -5.58
N VAL A 187 0.28 4.57 -5.41
CA VAL A 187 0.28 5.96 -4.96
C VAL A 187 -0.43 6.02 -3.61
N ILE A 188 0.30 6.47 -2.57
CA ILE A 188 -0.21 6.68 -1.23
C ILE A 188 -0.16 8.17 -0.90
N ASP A 189 -1.31 8.79 -0.71
CA ASP A 189 -1.44 10.12 -0.14
C ASP A 189 -1.65 10.00 1.37
N ALA A 190 -0.77 10.63 2.14
CA ALA A 190 -0.78 10.57 3.60
C ALA A 190 -0.27 11.87 4.24
N PHE A 191 -0.41 11.98 5.56
CA PHE A 191 0.12 13.10 6.34
C PHE A 191 1.33 12.68 7.18
N ALA A 192 2.33 13.56 7.25
CA ALA A 192 3.43 13.49 8.19
C ALA A 192 3.27 14.57 9.27
N GLY A 193 3.28 14.17 10.54
CA GLY A 193 3.06 15.07 11.69
C GLY A 193 1.61 15.05 12.17
N TRP A 194 1.42 14.98 13.49
CA TRP A 194 0.12 14.81 14.13
C TRP A 194 -0.75 16.08 14.15
N SER A 195 -0.14 17.24 14.36
CA SER A 195 -0.86 18.52 14.45
C SER A 195 -1.38 18.95 13.08
N GLU A 196 -2.67 19.27 12.97
CA GLU A 196 -3.29 19.70 11.71
C GLU A 196 -2.67 20.99 11.14
N GLU A 197 -2.15 21.87 12.00
CA GLU A 197 -1.53 23.15 11.60
C GLU A 197 -0.14 22.97 10.99
N HIS A 198 0.54 21.86 11.30
CA HIS A 198 1.93 21.62 10.92
C HIS A 198 2.14 20.30 10.17
N ARG A 199 1.06 19.58 9.86
CA ARG A 199 1.14 18.34 9.08
C ARG A 199 1.55 18.65 7.64
N VAL A 200 2.45 17.83 7.13
CA VAL A 200 2.92 17.90 5.74
C VAL A 200 2.15 16.88 4.91
N LYS A 201 1.60 17.32 3.77
CA LYS A 201 0.95 16.44 2.81
C LYS A 201 2.01 15.73 1.99
N VAL A 202 2.11 14.41 2.15
CA VAL A 202 3.11 13.59 1.47
C VAL A 202 2.41 12.68 0.47
N ARG A 203 2.86 12.71 -0.79
CA ARG A 203 2.51 11.73 -1.80
C ARG A 203 3.68 10.76 -1.98
N ILE A 204 3.41 9.48 -1.85
CA ILE A 204 4.39 8.43 -2.04
C ILE A 204 4.02 7.69 -3.31
N VAL A 205 4.97 7.57 -4.22
CA VAL A 205 4.88 6.78 -5.44
C VAL A 205 5.85 5.63 -5.32
N SER A 206 5.38 4.39 -5.40
CA SER A 206 6.20 3.19 -5.24
C SER A 206 5.87 2.17 -6.32
N THR A 207 6.89 1.44 -6.79
CA THR A 207 6.69 0.32 -7.73
C THR A 207 6.38 -1.00 -7.02
N ARG A 208 6.59 -1.08 -5.70
CA ARG A 208 6.35 -2.28 -4.88
C ARG A 208 5.25 -2.04 -3.84
N ALA A 209 4.40 -3.05 -3.64
CA ALA A 209 3.29 -3.05 -2.70
C ALA A 209 3.77 -3.04 -1.25
N TYR A 210 4.83 -3.79 -0.91
CA TYR A 210 5.35 -3.81 0.46
C TYR A 210 5.83 -2.42 0.93
N HIS A 211 6.43 -1.63 0.03
CA HIS A 211 6.85 -0.26 0.31
C HIS A 211 5.66 0.68 0.50
N ALA A 212 4.59 0.50 -0.26
CA ALA A 212 3.35 1.24 -0.05
C ALA A 212 2.71 0.90 1.30
N LEU A 213 2.69 -0.39 1.68
CA LEU A 213 2.24 -0.85 3.00
C LEU A 213 3.08 -0.29 4.13
N PHE A 214 4.41 -0.26 3.96
CA PHE A 214 5.32 0.34 4.93
C PHE A 214 4.99 1.82 5.18
N MET A 215 4.76 2.59 4.12
CA MET A 215 4.39 4.01 4.25
C MET A 215 2.99 4.19 4.85
N HIS A 216 2.04 3.33 4.49
CA HIS A 216 0.72 3.31 5.12
C HIS A 216 0.80 3.08 6.64
N ASN A 217 1.73 2.26 7.11
CA ASN A 217 1.92 1.99 8.54
C ASN A 217 2.66 3.12 9.29
N LEU A 218 3.55 3.84 8.61
CA LEU A 218 4.34 4.91 9.22
C LEU A 218 3.63 6.27 9.27
N LEU A 219 2.82 6.56 8.26
CA LEU A 219 2.20 7.86 8.08
C LEU A 219 0.75 7.86 8.56
N ILE A 220 0.21 9.06 8.75
CA ILE A 220 -1.18 9.22 9.16
C ILE A 220 -2.07 9.10 7.94
N VAL A 221 -2.96 8.12 7.97
CA VAL A 221 -3.91 7.84 6.90
C VAL A 221 -5.00 8.93 6.91
N PRO A 222 -5.20 9.65 5.78
CA PRO A 222 -6.20 10.70 5.66
C PRO A 222 -7.61 10.10 5.58
N GLU A 223 -8.61 10.87 6.00
CA GLU A 223 -10.00 10.51 5.78
C GLU A 223 -10.40 10.73 4.31
N ALA A 224 -11.46 10.05 3.86
CA ALA A 224 -11.96 10.17 2.49
C ALA A 224 -12.28 11.62 2.08
N LYS A 225 -12.70 12.46 3.03
CA LYS A 225 -12.99 13.89 2.80
C LYS A 225 -11.72 14.69 2.48
N ASP A 226 -10.60 14.37 3.14
CA ASP A 226 -9.33 15.07 2.98
C ASP A 226 -8.65 14.71 1.65
N LEU A 227 -9.02 13.54 1.10
CA LEU A 227 -8.49 13.04 -0.17
C LEU A 227 -9.13 13.68 -1.41
N VAL A 228 -10.26 14.39 -1.31
CA VAL A 228 -10.94 14.94 -2.50
C VAL A 228 -10.11 16.01 -3.19
N ASN A 229 -9.46 16.89 -2.41
CA ASN A 229 -8.65 18.01 -2.91
C ASN A 229 -7.20 17.91 -2.39
N PHE A 230 -6.66 16.69 -2.38
CA PHE A 230 -5.32 16.46 -1.85
C PHE A 230 -4.25 16.99 -2.82
N VAL A 231 -3.57 18.05 -2.41
CA VAL A 231 -2.39 18.61 -3.10
C VAL A 231 -1.16 18.32 -2.24
N PRO A 232 -0.19 17.52 -2.71
CA PRO A 232 0.98 17.18 -1.91
C PRO A 232 1.95 18.37 -1.79
N ASP A 233 2.47 18.57 -0.59
CA ASP A 233 3.58 19.50 -0.33
C ASP A 233 4.92 18.84 -0.70
N PHE A 234 4.99 17.52 -0.53
CA PHE A 234 6.17 16.71 -0.78
C PHE A 234 5.81 15.41 -1.53
N THR A 235 6.62 15.05 -2.52
CA THR A 235 6.45 13.80 -3.27
C THR A 235 7.70 12.94 -3.15
N ILE A 236 7.51 11.67 -2.81
CA ILE A 236 8.57 10.66 -2.70
C ILE A 236 8.39 9.67 -3.84
N TYR A 237 9.39 9.57 -4.71
CA TYR A 237 9.47 8.54 -5.74
C TYR A 237 10.37 7.41 -5.27
N ASN A 238 9.80 6.22 -5.09
CA ASN A 238 10.52 5.00 -4.74
C ASN A 238 10.64 4.10 -5.98
N ALA A 239 11.81 4.18 -6.60
CA ALA A 239 12.22 3.38 -7.75
C ALA A 239 13.39 2.44 -7.38
N GLY A 240 13.30 1.75 -6.24
CA GLY A 240 14.41 0.97 -5.66
C GLY A 240 15.15 0.00 -6.62
N PRO A 241 14.49 -0.71 -7.55
CA PRO A 241 15.19 -1.59 -8.49
C PRO A 241 15.92 -0.86 -9.64
N CYS A 242 15.73 0.45 -9.79
CA CYS A 242 16.37 1.26 -10.82
C CYS A 242 17.73 1.76 -10.32
N GLU A 243 18.80 1.48 -11.06
CA GLU A 243 20.12 2.03 -10.75
C GLU A 243 20.22 3.51 -11.14
N ALA A 244 20.84 4.31 -10.27
CA ALA A 244 21.19 5.69 -10.59
C ALA A 244 22.28 5.77 -11.66
N ASN A 245 22.32 6.88 -12.40
CA ASN A 245 23.31 7.08 -13.43
C ASN A 245 24.70 7.37 -12.82
N LYS A 246 25.61 6.39 -12.94
CA LYS A 246 26.99 6.46 -12.43
C LYS A 246 27.88 7.52 -13.12
N THR A 247 27.46 8.03 -14.27
CA THR A 247 28.19 9.09 -15.01
C THR A 247 27.78 10.50 -14.62
N THR A 248 26.67 10.64 -13.91
CA THR A 248 26.19 11.96 -13.45
C THR A 248 27.00 12.37 -12.22
N PRO A 249 27.58 13.58 -12.18
CA PRO A 249 28.32 14.05 -11.01
C PRO A 249 27.41 14.16 -9.78
N GLY A 250 27.88 13.64 -8.64
CA GLY A 250 27.18 13.72 -7.35
C GLY A 250 27.02 12.37 -6.67
#